data_AF-A0A935VD27-F1
#
_entry.id   AF-A0A935VD27-F1
#
_cell.length_a   1.000
_cell.length_b   1.000
_cell.length_c   1.000
_cell.angle_alpha   90.00
_cell.angle_beta   90.00
_cell.angle_gamma   90.00
#
_symmetry.space_group_name_H-M   'P 1'
#
loop_
_entity.id
_entity.type
_entity.pdbx_description
1 polymer ?
#
loop_
_entity_poly.entity_id
_entity_poly.type
_entity_poly.pdbx_seq_one_letter_code
_entity_poly.pdbx_strand_id
1 'polypeptide(L)'
;MLSKTASQFDIDQGRLAQEVAYLADRADISEEITRLRTHIEHFRTIMSDDKDVGKRLDFLTQELNREANTITSKTNNMVVKENALAIKSEIEKIREQVQNIE
;
A
#
# COMPACT_ATOMS: atom_id res chain seq x y z
N MET A 1 -52.70 -2.03 -16.84
CA MET A 1 -51.71 -0.93 -16.96
C MET A 1 -50.52 -1.12 -16.01
N LEU A 2 -49.93 -2.32 -15.89
CA LEU A 2 -48.75 -2.56 -15.05
C LEU A 2 -47.81 -3.63 -15.65
N SER A 3 -47.58 -3.62 -16.97
CA SER A 3 -46.63 -4.55 -17.63
C SER A 3 -45.28 -3.90 -18.01
N LYS A 4 -44.90 -2.81 -17.36
CA LYS A 4 -43.59 -2.16 -17.55
C LYS A 4 -42.82 -2.15 -16.24
N THR A 5 -42.57 -3.34 -15.71
CA THR A 5 -41.59 -3.55 -14.64
C THR A 5 -40.52 -4.47 -15.21
N ALA A 6 -39.26 -4.08 -15.03
CA ALA A 6 -38.05 -4.60 -15.68
C ALA A 6 -37.85 -4.13 -17.12
N SER A 7 -37.39 -2.88 -17.29
CA SER A 7 -36.37 -2.65 -18.32
C SER A 7 -35.21 -3.59 -17.98
N GLN A 8 -35.13 -4.70 -18.70
CA GLN A 8 -33.97 -5.58 -18.68
C GLN A 8 -32.79 -4.71 -19.12
N PHE A 9 -31.96 -4.29 -18.19
CA PHE A 9 -30.75 -3.54 -18.51
C PHE A 9 -29.91 -4.46 -19.39
N ASP A 10 -29.76 -4.13 -20.66
CA ASP A 10 -28.87 -4.81 -21.58
C ASP A 10 -27.44 -4.43 -21.18
N ILE A 11 -26.87 -5.18 -20.24
CA ILE A 11 -25.52 -4.96 -19.73
C ILE A 11 -24.55 -5.50 -20.77
N ASP A 12 -23.83 -4.60 -21.43
CA ASP A 12 -22.69 -4.94 -22.27
C ASP A 12 -21.64 -5.70 -21.43
N GLN A 13 -21.54 -7.00 -21.69
CA GLN A 13 -20.63 -7.89 -20.96
C GLN A 13 -19.17 -7.54 -21.21
N GLY A 14 -18.82 -7.03 -22.39
CA GLY A 14 -17.46 -6.59 -22.72
C GLY A 14 -17.07 -5.37 -21.88
N ARG A 15 -17.96 -4.39 -21.80
CA ARG A 15 -17.75 -3.22 -20.93
C ARG A 15 -17.67 -3.61 -19.46
N LEU A 16 -18.55 -4.50 -18.99
CA LEU A 16 -18.52 -4.98 -17.61
C LEU A 16 -17.18 -5.66 -17.27
N ALA A 17 -16.70 -6.55 -18.14
CA ALA A 17 -15.41 -7.22 -17.94
C ALA A 17 -14.24 -6.23 -17.89
N GLN A 18 -14.26 -5.20 -18.74
CA GLN A 18 -13.24 -4.15 -18.74
C GLN A 18 -13.23 -3.34 -17.44
N GLU A 19 -14.41 -2.94 -16.94
CA GLU A 19 -14.52 -2.22 -15.66
C GLU A 19 -14.06 -3.08 -14.48
N VAL A 20 -14.41 -4.38 -14.46
CA VAL A 20 -13.95 -5.31 -13.43
C VAL A 20 -12.42 -5.45 -13.45
N ALA A 21 -11.82 -5.63 -14.63
CA ALA A 21 -10.37 -5.71 -14.78
C ALA A 21 -9.68 -4.42 -14.32
N TYR A 22 -10.23 -3.26 -14.70
CA TYR A 22 -9.74 -1.96 -14.28
C TYR A 22 -9.80 -1.77 -12.76
N LEU A 23 -10.91 -2.16 -12.12
CA LEU A 23 -11.05 -2.09 -10.67
C LEU A 23 -10.10 -3.05 -9.94
N ALA A 24 -9.90 -4.25 -10.49
CA ALA A 24 -8.97 -5.23 -9.93
C ALA A 24 -7.53 -4.71 -9.97
N ASP A 25 -7.09 -4.17 -11.11
CA ASP A 25 -5.76 -3.56 -11.27
C ASP A 25 -5.55 -2.39 -10.29
N ARG A 26 -6.57 -1.54 -10.11
CA ARG A 26 -6.52 -0.42 -9.17
C ARG A 26 -6.52 -0.83 -7.70
N ALA A 27 -7.06 -2.01 -7.37
CA ALA A 27 -7.12 -2.53 -6.02
C ALA A 27 -5.93 -3.44 -5.67
N ASP A 28 -5.11 -3.83 -6.65
CA ASP A 28 -3.97 -4.70 -6.42
C ASP A 28 -2.86 -3.98 -5.65
N ILE A 29 -2.50 -4.57 -4.50
CA ILE A 29 -1.47 -4.10 -3.57
C ILE A 29 -0.27 -5.06 -3.49
N SER A 30 -0.21 -6.06 -4.36
CA SER A 30 0.80 -7.13 -4.30
C SER A 30 2.22 -6.60 -4.46
N GLU A 31 2.39 -5.58 -5.32
CA GLU A 31 3.69 -4.95 -5.55
C GLU A 31 4.16 -4.17 -4.31
N GLU A 32 3.28 -3.38 -3.70
CA GLU A 32 3.59 -2.62 -2.48
C GLU A 32 3.98 -3.53 -1.31
N ILE A 33 3.29 -4.66 -1.14
CA ILE A 33 3.63 -5.66 -0.11
C ILE A 33 5.03 -6.25 -0.37
N THR A 34 5.35 -6.53 -1.63
CA THR A 34 6.66 -7.06 -2.01
C THR A 34 7.76 -6.02 -1.76
N ARG A 35 7.55 -4.77 -2.16
CA ARG A 35 8.49 -3.68 -1.91
C ARG A 35 8.68 -3.40 -0.42
N LEU A 36 7.62 -3.40 0.39
CA LEU A 36 7.73 -3.29 1.86
C LEU A 36 8.68 -4.36 2.43
N ARG A 37 8.52 -5.62 2.03
CA ARG A 37 9.38 -6.72 2.50
C ARG A 37 10.85 -6.48 2.13
N THR A 38 11.11 -6.11 0.87
CA THR A 38 12.46 -5.79 0.40
C THR A 38 13.07 -4.62 1.17
N HIS A 39 12.31 -3.55 1.42
CA HIS A 39 12.77 -2.41 2.21
C HIS A 39 13.05 -2.79 3.67
N ILE A 40 12.21 -3.62 4.30
CA ILE A 40 12.44 -4.12 5.66
C ILE A 40 13.72 -4.96 5.73
N GLU A 41 13.95 -5.84 4.77
CA GLU A 41 15.18 -6.64 4.70
C GLU A 41 16.40 -5.73 4.56
N HIS A 42 16.35 -4.75 3.66
CA HIS A 42 17.44 -3.79 3.48
C HIS A 42 17.67 -2.94 4.73
N PHE A 43 16.60 -2.53 5.43
CA PHE A 43 16.67 -1.79 6.69
C PHE A 43 17.46 -2.57 7.74
N ARG A 44 17.17 -3.87 7.90
CA ARG A 44 17.88 -4.76 8.84
C ARG A 44 19.36 -4.92 8.49
N THR A 45 19.67 -5.02 7.20
CA THR A 45 21.07 -5.09 6.73
C THR A 45 21.84 -3.83 7.10
N ILE A 46 21.25 -2.64 6.88
CA ILE A 46 21.89 -1.36 7.17
C ILE A 46 22.11 -1.16 8.67
N MET A 47 21.18 -1.61 9.51
CA MET A 47 21.34 -1.57 10.97
C MET A 47 22.55 -2.34 11.49
N SER A 48 23.13 -3.24 10.68
CA SER A 48 24.31 -4.03 11.03
C SER A 48 25.62 -3.44 10.49
N ASP A 49 25.57 -2.27 9.85
CA ASP A 49 26.72 -1.61 9.23
C ASP A 49 27.33 -0.56 10.18
N ASP A 50 28.62 -0.26 10.01
CA ASP A 50 29.39 0.57 10.96
C ASP A 50 29.49 2.04 10.52
N LYS A 51 28.99 2.41 9.32
CA LYS A 51 29.11 3.78 8.77
C LYS A 51 27.85 4.27 8.06
N ASP A 52 27.56 5.56 8.22
CA ASP A 52 26.50 6.31 7.55
C ASP A 52 25.09 5.66 7.64
N VAL A 53 24.81 5.00 8.77
CA VAL A 53 23.55 4.28 8.98
C VAL A 53 22.34 5.21 9.08
N GLY A 54 22.46 6.34 9.78
CA GLY A 54 21.32 7.26 10.02
C GLY A 54 20.65 7.74 8.73
N LYS A 55 21.42 8.38 7.84
CA LYS A 55 20.90 8.90 6.55
C LYS A 55 20.32 7.81 5.65
N ARG A 56 20.94 6.62 5.61
CA ARG A 56 20.46 5.50 4.79
C ARG A 56 19.17 4.90 5.35
N LEU A 57 19.07 4.79 6.68
CA LEU A 57 17.84 4.37 7.35
C LEU A 57 16.73 5.41 7.17
N ASP A 58 17.03 6.71 7.20
CA ASP A 58 16.02 7.77 7.01
C ASP A 58 15.41 7.65 5.62
N PHE A 59 16.23 7.49 4.58
CA PHE A 59 15.76 7.20 3.23
C PHE A 59 14.83 5.97 3.18
N LEU A 60 15.21 4.86 3.83
CA LEU A 60 14.33 3.69 3.86
C LEU A 60 13.03 3.90 4.62
N THR A 61 13.01 4.71 5.68
CA THR A 61 11.74 5.04 6.35
C THR A 61 10.79 5.81 5.43
N GLN A 62 11.32 6.66 4.55
CA GLN A 62 10.52 7.38 3.54
C GLN A 62 9.94 6.42 2.49
N GLU A 63 10.75 5.48 2.00
CA GLU A 63 10.28 4.48 1.04
C GLU A 63 9.24 3.54 1.67
N LEU A 64 9.46 3.07 2.91
CA LEU A 64 8.47 2.29 3.67
C LEU A 64 7.15 3.06 3.82
N ASN A 65 7.21 4.36 4.12
CA ASN A 65 6.02 5.21 4.25
C ASN A 65 5.28 5.36 2.92
N ARG A 66 6.02 5.50 1.81
CA ARG A 66 5.45 5.54 0.45
C ARG A 66 4.64 4.28 0.16
N GLU A 67 5.19 3.10 0.44
CA GLU A 67 4.48 1.85 0.19
C GLU A 67 3.21 1.72 1.05
N ALA A 68 3.29 2.04 2.34
CA ALA A 68 2.13 1.98 3.24
C ALA A 68 1.03 2.99 2.85
N ASN A 69 1.41 4.16 2.33
CA ASN A 69 0.45 5.14 1.78
C ASN A 69 -0.26 4.60 0.54
N THR A 70 0.47 3.97 -0.38
CA THR A 70 -0.11 3.39 -1.60
C THR A 70 -1.07 2.25 -1.26
N ILE A 71 -0.74 1.38 -0.29
CA ILE A 71 -1.68 0.35 0.19
C ILE A 71 -2.96 0.99 0.73
N THR A 72 -2.83 2.04 1.55
CA THR A 72 -3.97 2.75 2.15
C THR A 72 -4.89 3.39 1.10
N SER A 73 -4.34 3.86 -0.02
CA SER A 73 -5.09 4.53 -1.08
C SER A 73 -5.71 3.59 -2.11
N LYS A 74 -5.10 2.41 -2.34
CA LYS A 74 -5.63 1.37 -3.24
C LYS A 74 -6.68 0.47 -2.59
N THR A 75 -6.62 0.26 -1.27
CA THR A 75 -7.52 -0.68 -0.59
C THR A 75 -8.86 -0.08 -0.18
N ASN A 76 -9.93 -0.80 -0.49
CA ASN A 76 -11.27 -0.56 0.07
C ASN A 76 -11.62 -1.51 1.23
N ASN A 77 -10.74 -2.46 1.55
CA ASN A 77 -10.95 -3.39 2.64
C ASN A 77 -10.54 -2.74 3.97
N MET A 78 -11.49 -2.64 4.92
CA MET A 78 -11.26 -1.97 6.20
C MET A 78 -10.10 -2.58 7.00
N VAL A 79 -10.01 -3.91 7.06
CA VAL A 79 -8.96 -4.61 7.81
C VAL A 79 -7.57 -4.30 7.23
N VAL A 80 -7.46 -4.30 5.91
CA VAL A 80 -6.20 -3.95 5.23
C VAL A 80 -5.85 -2.48 5.50
N LYS A 81 -6.84 -1.59 5.49
CA LYS A 81 -6.65 -0.17 5.75
C LYS A 81 -6.17 0.10 7.18
N GLU A 82 -6.78 -0.54 8.17
CA GLU A 82 -6.37 -0.46 9.58
C GLU A 82 -4.94 -0.97 9.76
N ASN A 83 -4.59 -2.11 9.15
CA ASN A 83 -3.22 -2.63 9.18
C ASN A 83 -2.22 -1.68 8.52
N ALA A 84 -2.56 -1.07 7.38
CA ALA A 84 -1.69 -0.11 6.71
C ALA A 84 -1.48 1.16 7.55
N LEU A 85 -2.51 1.65 8.24
CA LEU A 85 -2.40 2.76 9.19
C LEU A 85 -1.51 2.42 10.39
N ALA A 86 -1.63 1.21 10.94
CA ALA A 86 -0.76 0.73 12.01
C ALA A 86 0.71 0.69 11.55
N ILE A 87 0.97 0.14 10.36
CA ILE A 87 2.31 0.13 9.73
C ILE A 87 2.87 1.55 9.62
N LYS A 88 2.07 2.52 9.15
CA LYS A 88 2.50 3.93 9.07
C LYS A 88 2.88 4.50 10.42
N SER A 89 2.12 4.19 11.48
CA SER A 89 2.44 4.65 12.83
C SER A 89 3.76 4.07 13.34
N GLU A 90 4.04 2.80 13.06
CA GLU A 90 5.33 2.19 13.45
C GLU A 90 6.50 2.75 12.64
N ILE A 91 6.32 3.01 11.34
CA ILE A 91 7.34 3.67 10.50
C ILE A 91 7.69 5.05 11.06
N GLU A 92 6.70 5.82 11.52
CA GLU A 92 6.95 7.15 12.07
C GLU A 92 7.76 7.08 13.37
N LYS A 93 7.42 6.17 14.28
CA LYS A 93 8.21 5.93 15.50
C LYS A 93 9.64 5.53 15.16
N ILE A 94 9.83 4.65 14.17
CA ILE A 94 11.16 4.25 13.70
C ILE A 94 11.92 5.45 13.13
N ARG A 95 11.26 6.29 12.32
CA ARG A 95 11.85 7.49 11.72
C ARG A 95 12.34 8.47 12.79
N GLU A 96 11.55 8.71 13.83
CA GLU A 96 11.96 9.53 14.97
C GLU A 96 13.23 8.96 15.63
N GLN A 97 13.34 7.63 15.80
CA GLN A 97 14.56 7.01 16.34
C GLN A 97 15.75 7.20 15.40
N VAL A 98 15.56 7.00 14.09
CA VAL A 98 16.62 7.14 13.09
C VAL A 98 17.19 8.57 13.07
N GLN A 99 16.33 9.58 13.18
CA GLN A 99 16.73 10.99 13.23
C GLN A 99 17.52 11.36 14.49
N ASN A 100 17.41 10.57 15.56
CA ASN A 100 18.20 10.76 16.79
C ASN A 100 19.59 10.10 16.73
N ILE A 101 19.88 9.30 15.68
CA ILE A 101 21.16 8.60 15.50
C ILE A 101 22.13 9.41 14.61
N GLU A 102 21.63 10.45 13.90
CA GLU A 102 22.47 11.50 13.30
C GLU A 102 23.13 12.39 14.36
#